data_AF-A0A6C0J0P7-F1
#
_entry.id   AF-A0A6C0J0P7-F1
#
_cell.length_a   1.000
_cell.length_b   1.000
_cell.length_c   1.000
_cell.angle_alpha   90.00
_cell.angle_beta   90.00
_cell.angle_gamma   90.00
#
_symmetry.space_group_name_H-M   'P 1'
#
loop_
_entity.id
_entity.type
_entity.pdbx_description
1 polymer ?
#
loop_
_entity_poly.entity_id
_entity_poly.type
_entity_poly.pdbx_seq_one_letter_code
_entity_poly.pdbx_strand_id
1 'polypeptide(L)'
;MASVTAFNDMMSQFLVELHKTFPEEKGIKKMLTSFDLLKSTNPRLVVDGYMKGVSPYADKISAKDETFLLEEIENIEFLKELDIKRYWSKMSPNTKGATWQYLQTLYMLGTTITALPADTLSQIENIAKGVADNMQSGDGELDQDALMQMMGSMLKGLPKK
;
A
#
# COMPACT_ATOMS: atom_id res chain seq x y z
N MET A 1 -4.41 -8.15 -10.58
CA MET A 1 -4.45 -7.84 -9.13
C MET A 1 -3.37 -6.83 -8.83
N ALA A 2 -3.65 -5.83 -7.99
CA ALA A 2 -2.57 -4.98 -7.46
C ALA A 2 -1.60 -5.86 -6.66
N SER A 3 -0.30 -5.64 -6.83
CA SER A 3 0.74 -6.40 -6.15
C SER A 3 1.77 -5.45 -5.54
N VAL A 4 2.49 -5.92 -4.52
CA VAL A 4 3.62 -5.18 -3.93
C VAL A 4 4.63 -4.76 -5.01
N THR A 5 4.89 -5.64 -5.98
CA THR A 5 5.74 -5.33 -7.14
C THR A 5 5.19 -4.17 -7.96
N ALA A 6 3.91 -4.20 -8.36
CA ALA A 6 3.31 -3.14 -9.16
C ALA A 6 3.33 -1.78 -8.43
N PHE A 7 3.10 -1.77 -7.11
CA PHE A 7 3.25 -0.55 -6.30
C PHE A 7 4.69 -0.04 -6.31
N ASN A 8 5.66 -0.92 -6.07
CA ASN A 8 7.08 -0.53 -6.02
C ASN A 8 7.59 -0.05 -7.38
N ASP A 9 7.16 -0.66 -8.48
CA ASP A 9 7.52 -0.20 -9.83
C ASP A 9 6.94 1.20 -10.10
N MET A 10 5.69 1.44 -9.71
CA MET A 10 5.06 2.77 -9.83
C MET A 10 5.77 3.82 -8.98
N MET A 11 6.16 3.48 -7.74
CA MET A 11 6.92 4.37 -6.87
C MET A 11 8.30 4.66 -7.46
N SER A 12 8.98 3.64 -7.97
CA SER A 12 10.27 3.78 -8.64
C SER A 12 10.18 4.73 -9.84
N GLN A 13 9.14 4.55 -10.67
CA GLN A 13 8.91 5.40 -11.83
C GLN A 13 8.64 6.85 -11.41
N PHE A 14 7.78 7.07 -10.40
CA PHE A 14 7.50 8.40 -9.88
C PHE A 14 8.77 9.13 -9.43
N LEU A 15 9.60 8.46 -8.61
CA LEU A 15 10.83 9.04 -8.08
C LEU A 15 11.86 9.32 -9.18
N VAL A 16 11.98 8.44 -10.18
CA VAL A 16 12.86 8.62 -11.34
C VAL A 16 12.41 9.81 -12.19
N GLU A 17 11.11 9.92 -12.49
CA GLU A 17 10.58 11.04 -13.28
C GLU A 17 10.71 12.38 -12.53
N LEU A 18 10.49 12.38 -11.21
CA LEU A 18 10.77 13.55 -10.38
C LEU A 18 12.25 13.94 -10.44
N HIS A 19 13.17 12.98 -10.35
CA HIS A 19 14.60 13.26 -10.40
C HIS A 19 15.06 13.78 -11.77
N LYS A 20 14.52 13.24 -12.87
CA LYS A 20 14.76 13.77 -14.22
C LYS A 20 14.26 15.21 -14.37
N THR A 21 13.11 15.52 -13.77
CA THR A 21 12.50 16.86 -13.85
C THR A 21 13.26 17.87 -12.98
N PHE A 22 13.71 17.45 -11.80
CA PHE A 22 14.38 18.28 -10.81
C PHE A 22 15.72 17.67 -10.37
N PRO A 23 16.72 17.60 -11.25
CA PRO A 23 17.98 16.90 -10.97
C PRO A 23 18.79 17.52 -9.83
N GLU A 24 18.60 18.82 -9.58
CA GLU A 24 19.30 19.58 -8.53
C GLU A 24 18.69 19.38 -7.13
N GLU A 25 17.47 18.84 -7.02
CA GLU A 25 16.79 18.69 -5.74
C GLU A 25 17.29 17.43 -5.01
N LYS A 26 18.22 17.64 -4.07
CA LYS A 26 18.91 16.59 -3.31
C LYS A 26 17.95 15.65 -2.56
N GLY A 27 16.81 16.15 -2.13
CA GLY A 27 15.79 15.39 -1.42
C GLY A 27 15.25 14.20 -2.23
N ILE A 28 15.04 14.41 -3.53
CA ILE A 28 14.56 13.36 -4.46
C ILE A 28 15.62 12.26 -4.61
N LYS A 29 16.89 12.63 -4.78
CA LYS A 29 18.01 11.68 -4.87
C LYS A 29 18.18 10.86 -3.58
N LYS A 30 18.02 11.50 -2.42
CA LYS A 30 18.07 10.83 -1.12
C LYS A 30 16.92 9.83 -0.99
N MET A 31 15.70 10.25 -1.33
CA MET A 31 14.53 9.37 -1.33
C MET A 31 14.73 8.16 -2.25
N LEU A 32 15.21 8.35 -3.48
CA LEU A 32 15.52 7.25 -4.41
C LEU A 32 16.45 6.21 -3.79
N THR A 33 17.51 6.68 -3.15
CA THR A 33 18.50 5.80 -2.52
C THR A 33 17.89 5.01 -1.35
N SER A 34 17.16 5.71 -0.46
CA SER A 34 16.45 5.09 0.67
C SER A 34 15.38 4.10 0.21
N PHE A 35 14.65 4.46 -0.85
CA PHE A 35 13.63 3.62 -1.47
C PHE A 35 14.23 2.35 -2.08
N ASP A 36 15.31 2.44 -2.86
CA ASP A 36 15.94 1.28 -3.47
C ASP A 36 16.51 0.31 -2.42
N LEU A 37 17.07 0.84 -1.32
CA LEU A 37 17.51 0.02 -0.19
C LEU A 37 16.32 -0.65 0.50
N LEU A 38 15.25 0.10 0.81
CA LEU A 38 14.08 -0.47 1.48
C LEU A 38 13.37 -1.51 0.60
N LYS A 39 13.22 -1.23 -0.70
CA LYS A 39 12.63 -2.15 -1.68
C LYS A 39 13.43 -3.45 -1.80
N SER A 40 14.77 -3.38 -1.81
CA SER A 40 15.62 -4.57 -1.95
C SER A 40 15.67 -5.43 -0.68
N THR A 41 15.46 -4.83 0.49
CA THR A 41 15.48 -5.53 1.78
C THR A 41 14.10 -6.02 2.21
N ASN A 42 13.07 -5.19 2.11
CA ASN A 42 11.68 -5.54 2.39
C ASN A 42 10.71 -4.70 1.53
N PRO A 43 10.29 -5.22 0.36
CA PRO A 43 9.46 -4.48 -0.58
C PRO A 43 8.06 -4.15 -0.03
N ARG A 44 7.57 -4.86 0.99
CA ARG A 44 6.28 -4.57 1.63
C ARG A 44 6.34 -3.34 2.54
N LEU A 45 7.48 -3.08 3.19
CA LEU A 45 7.64 -1.91 4.05
C LEU A 45 7.53 -0.58 3.30
N VAL A 46 7.82 -0.56 2.00
CA VAL A 46 7.58 0.61 1.15
C VAL A 46 6.07 0.92 1.09
N VAL A 47 5.25 -0.11 0.83
CA VAL A 47 3.79 0.02 0.75
C VAL A 47 3.25 0.48 2.10
N ASP A 48 3.65 -0.20 3.18
CA ASP A 48 3.13 0.08 4.52
C ASP A 48 3.56 1.48 5.00
N GLY A 49 4.82 1.88 4.75
CA GLY A 49 5.33 3.20 5.10
C GLY A 49 4.61 4.33 4.35
N TYR A 50 4.40 4.16 3.04
CA TYR A 50 3.62 5.09 2.25
C TYR A 50 2.17 5.18 2.75
N MET A 51 1.47 4.04 2.84
CA MET A 51 0.05 4.01 3.20
C MET A 51 -0.20 4.52 4.62
N LYS A 52 0.67 4.21 5.59
CA LYS A 52 0.60 4.78 6.94
C LYS A 52 0.65 6.31 6.91
N GLY A 53 1.47 6.87 6.04
CA GLY A 53 1.62 8.31 5.89
C GLY A 53 0.45 8.98 5.18
N VAL A 54 -0.04 8.40 4.08
CA VAL A 54 -1.00 9.06 3.19
C VAL A 54 -2.47 8.78 3.49
N SER A 55 -2.79 7.67 4.16
CA SER A 55 -4.19 7.27 4.41
C SER A 55 -5.04 8.33 5.15
N PRO A 56 -4.50 9.07 6.15
CA PRO A 56 -5.25 10.15 6.79
C PRO A 56 -5.66 11.30 5.84
N TYR A 57 -5.05 11.37 4.66
CA TYR A 57 -5.20 12.43 3.68
C TYR A 57 -5.89 11.96 2.39
N ALA A 58 -6.61 10.84 2.44
CA ALA A 58 -7.27 10.24 1.29
C ALA A 58 -8.14 11.23 0.49
N ASP A 59 -8.94 12.03 1.19
CA ASP A 59 -9.83 13.03 0.57
C ASP A 59 -9.03 14.11 -0.16
N LYS A 60 -7.94 14.60 0.45
CA LYS A 60 -7.05 15.60 -0.16
C LYS A 60 -6.37 15.05 -1.42
N ILE A 61 -5.89 13.80 -1.38
CA ILE A 61 -5.28 13.14 -2.52
C ILE A 61 -6.29 12.90 -3.65
N SER A 62 -7.50 12.47 -3.32
CA SER A 62 -8.59 12.26 -4.29
C SER A 62 -8.99 13.58 -4.97
N ALA A 63 -9.17 14.65 -4.19
CA ALA A 63 -9.54 15.97 -4.67
C ALA A 63 -8.39 16.77 -5.31
N LYS A 64 -7.15 16.25 -5.26
CA LYS A 64 -5.92 16.97 -5.67
C LYS A 64 -5.77 18.31 -4.94
N ASP A 65 -6.14 18.32 -3.66
CA ASP A 65 -6.02 19.48 -2.79
C ASP A 65 -4.53 19.77 -2.53
N GLU A 66 -4.05 20.92 -3.04
CA GLU A 66 -2.65 21.31 -2.94
C GLU A 66 -2.18 21.49 -1.49
N THR A 67 -3.08 21.68 -0.50
CA THR A 67 -2.69 21.73 0.91
C THR A 67 -1.98 20.44 1.35
N PHE A 68 -2.29 19.29 0.75
CA PHE A 68 -1.55 18.07 1.00
C PHE A 68 -0.05 18.21 0.67
N LEU A 69 0.28 18.78 -0.50
CA LEU A 69 1.66 18.94 -0.94
C LEU A 69 2.37 20.14 -0.31
N LEU A 70 1.62 21.13 0.14
CA LEU A 70 2.15 22.40 0.66
C LEU A 70 2.25 22.43 2.19
N GLU A 71 1.47 21.62 2.90
CA GLU A 71 1.35 21.69 4.37
C GLU A 71 1.43 20.31 5.04
N GLU A 72 0.86 19.26 4.44
CA GLU A 72 0.76 17.95 5.11
C GLU A 72 1.97 17.04 4.85
N ILE A 73 2.48 17.02 3.61
CA ILE A 73 3.48 16.06 3.16
C ILE A 73 4.80 16.15 3.95
N GLU A 74 5.12 17.32 4.49
CA GLU A 74 6.32 17.54 5.32
C GLU A 74 6.24 16.81 6.67
N ASN A 75 5.03 16.46 7.12
CA ASN A 75 4.79 15.71 8.35
C ASN A 75 4.84 14.19 8.14
N ILE A 76 4.87 13.73 6.88
CA ILE A 76 4.90 12.30 6.55
C ILE A 76 6.35 11.84 6.47
N GLU A 77 6.81 11.05 7.44
CA GLU A 77 8.20 10.57 7.50
C GLU A 77 8.68 9.92 6.21
N PHE A 78 7.81 9.14 5.56
CA PHE A 78 8.10 8.46 4.30
C PHE A 78 8.18 9.38 3.08
N LEU A 79 7.65 10.61 3.13
CA LEU A 79 7.57 11.51 1.96
C LEU A 79 8.25 12.86 2.17
N LYS A 80 8.50 13.29 3.41
CA LYS A 80 9.06 14.61 3.75
C LYS A 80 10.36 14.92 3.04
N GLU A 81 11.19 13.91 2.76
CA GLU A 81 12.47 14.11 2.08
C GLU A 81 12.32 14.54 0.62
N LEU A 82 11.14 14.33 0.00
CA LEU A 82 10.89 14.81 -1.35
C LEU A 82 10.85 16.33 -1.43
N ASP A 83 10.50 17.03 -0.34
CA ASP A 83 10.43 18.50 -0.26
C ASP A 83 9.65 19.14 -1.43
N ILE A 84 8.53 18.50 -1.85
CA ILE A 84 7.75 18.91 -3.03
C ILE A 84 7.35 20.38 -2.96
N LYS A 85 6.99 20.87 -1.77
CA LYS A 85 6.64 22.26 -1.48
C LYS A 85 7.61 23.26 -2.09
N ARG A 86 8.93 22.98 -2.05
CA ARG A 86 9.98 23.90 -2.52
C ARG A 86 10.03 24.10 -4.03
N TYR A 87 9.55 23.13 -4.81
CA TYR A 87 9.56 23.18 -6.28
C TYR A 87 8.17 23.04 -6.92
N TRP A 88 7.12 22.90 -6.12
CA TRP A 88 5.74 22.78 -6.60
C TRP A 88 5.32 23.96 -7.48
N SER A 89 5.66 25.19 -7.09
CA SER A 89 5.37 26.40 -7.88
C SER A 89 6.18 26.49 -9.18
N LYS A 90 7.29 25.75 -9.28
CA LYS A 90 8.14 25.67 -10.46
C LYS A 90 7.69 24.57 -11.43
N MET A 91 6.79 23.67 -11.01
CA MET A 91 6.25 22.62 -11.87
C MET A 91 5.34 23.21 -12.94
N SER A 92 5.49 22.71 -14.18
CA SER A 92 4.51 22.97 -15.23
C SER A 92 3.14 22.37 -14.86
N PRO A 93 2.03 22.84 -15.44
CA PRO A 93 0.71 22.24 -15.24
C PRO A 93 0.70 20.72 -15.53
N ASN A 94 1.43 20.29 -16.57
CA ASN A 94 1.55 18.88 -16.93
C ASN A 94 2.31 18.08 -15.85
N THR A 95 3.40 18.64 -15.33
CA THR A 95 4.18 18.02 -14.25
C THR A 95 3.35 17.90 -12.97
N LYS A 96 2.60 18.94 -12.61
CA LYS A 96 1.66 18.87 -11.47
C LYS A 96 0.61 17.79 -11.67
N GLY A 97 0.03 17.71 -12.86
CA GLY A 97 -0.93 16.68 -13.23
C GLY A 97 -0.37 15.26 -13.10
N ALA A 98 0.85 15.04 -13.60
CA ALA A 98 1.55 13.76 -13.49
C ALA A 98 1.86 13.39 -12.03
N THR A 99 2.34 14.34 -11.21
CA THR A 99 2.58 14.13 -9.78
C THR A 99 1.31 13.64 -9.07
N TRP A 100 0.18 14.29 -9.32
CA TRP A 100 -1.11 13.84 -8.76
C TRP A 100 -1.52 12.45 -9.26
N GLN A 101 -1.30 12.16 -10.55
CA GLN A 101 -1.62 10.85 -11.11
C GLN A 101 -0.81 9.73 -10.45
N TYR A 102 0.48 9.96 -10.16
CA TYR A 102 1.29 9.01 -9.39
C TYR A 102 0.75 8.83 -7.97
N LEU A 103 0.48 9.92 -7.24
CA LEU A 103 -0.04 9.84 -5.86
C LEU A 103 -1.37 9.08 -5.79
N GLN A 104 -2.30 9.36 -6.70
CA GLN A 104 -3.60 8.68 -6.75
C GLN A 104 -3.46 7.20 -7.14
N THR A 105 -2.58 6.89 -8.09
CA THR A 105 -2.33 5.50 -8.52
C THR A 105 -1.68 4.69 -7.40
N LEU A 106 -0.68 5.26 -6.72
CA LEU A 106 -0.03 4.65 -5.57
C LEU A 106 -1.03 4.42 -4.44
N TYR A 107 -1.89 5.40 -4.13
CA TYR A 107 -2.94 5.23 -3.13
C TYR A 107 -3.92 4.11 -3.48
N MET A 108 -4.38 4.01 -4.73
CA MET A 108 -5.27 2.94 -5.19
C MET A 108 -4.60 1.55 -5.11
N LEU A 109 -3.36 1.44 -5.56
CA LEU A 109 -2.60 0.18 -5.46
C LEU A 109 -2.37 -0.20 -4.00
N GLY A 110 -1.96 0.76 -3.17
CA GLY A 110 -1.69 0.55 -1.76
C GLY A 110 -2.92 0.13 -0.97
N THR A 111 -4.06 0.81 -1.15
CA THR A 111 -5.34 0.41 -0.53
C THR A 111 -5.75 -1.00 -0.92
N THR A 112 -5.56 -1.40 -2.19
CA THR A 112 -5.86 -2.78 -2.62
C THR A 112 -4.95 -3.81 -1.93
N ILE A 113 -3.68 -3.48 -1.72
CA ILE A 113 -2.69 -4.35 -1.07
C ILE A 113 -2.91 -4.43 0.46
N THR A 114 -3.36 -3.34 1.08
CA THR A 114 -3.57 -3.25 2.54
C THR A 114 -4.98 -3.60 2.99
N ALA A 115 -5.97 -3.59 2.09
CA ALA A 115 -7.34 -4.06 2.36
C ALA A 115 -7.41 -5.56 2.69
N LEU A 116 -6.33 -6.31 2.42
CA LEU A 116 -6.10 -7.64 2.95
C LEU A 116 -5.25 -7.49 4.23
N PRO A 117 -5.84 -7.41 5.44
CA PRO A 117 -5.06 -7.35 6.66
C PRO A 117 -4.08 -8.54 6.75
N ALA A 118 -2.89 -8.31 7.27
CA ALA A 118 -1.91 -9.38 7.49
C ALA A 118 -2.52 -10.56 8.27
N ASP A 119 -3.42 -10.24 9.22
CA ASP A 119 -4.22 -11.23 9.95
C ASP A 119 -5.09 -12.10 9.04
N THR A 120 -5.65 -11.58 7.95
CA THR A 120 -6.42 -12.42 7.01
C THR A 120 -5.54 -13.39 6.23
N LEU A 121 -4.30 -13.03 5.88
CA LEU A 121 -3.38 -13.98 5.23
C LEU A 121 -2.96 -15.08 6.21
N SER A 122 -2.59 -14.72 7.44
CA SER A 122 -2.27 -15.69 8.50
C SER A 122 -3.47 -16.56 8.86
N GLN A 123 -4.69 -16.02 8.87
CA GLN A 123 -5.91 -16.79 9.06
C GLN A 123 -6.17 -17.74 7.88
N ILE A 124 -5.95 -17.32 6.63
CA ILE A 124 -6.09 -18.19 5.45
C ILE A 124 -5.07 -19.34 5.51
N GLU A 125 -3.82 -19.08 5.89
CA GLU A 125 -2.81 -20.14 6.09
C GLU A 125 -3.18 -21.10 7.21
N ASN A 126 -3.73 -20.59 8.33
CA ASN A 126 -4.19 -21.42 9.43
C ASN A 126 -5.42 -22.25 9.05
N ILE A 127 -6.36 -21.69 8.27
CA ILE A 127 -7.52 -22.41 7.74
C ILE A 127 -7.06 -23.50 6.75
N ALA A 128 -6.14 -23.16 5.84
CA ALA A 128 -5.61 -24.11 4.86
C ALA A 128 -4.85 -25.27 5.54
N LYS A 129 -4.04 -24.98 6.57
CA LYS A 129 -3.40 -26.00 7.40
C LYS A 129 -4.42 -26.86 8.14
N GLY A 130 -5.43 -26.26 8.78
CA GLY A 130 -6.48 -26.99 9.47
C GLY A 130 -7.29 -27.91 8.54
N VAL A 131 -7.53 -27.51 7.29
CA VAL A 131 -8.18 -28.36 6.29
C VAL A 131 -7.26 -29.50 5.84
N ALA A 132 -5.97 -29.22 5.58
CA ALA A 132 -5.00 -30.24 5.20
C ALA A 132 -4.76 -31.30 6.30
N ASP A 133 -4.65 -30.85 7.55
CA ASP A 133 -4.45 -31.72 8.72
C ASP A 133 -5.67 -32.62 8.96
N ASN A 134 -6.89 -32.09 8.79
CA ASN A 134 -8.13 -32.86 8.88
C ASN A 134 -8.29 -33.85 7.71
N MET A 135 -7.79 -33.54 6.51
CA MET A 135 -7.82 -34.45 5.36
C MET A 135 -6.76 -35.57 5.44
N GLN A 136 -5.67 -35.37 6.17
CA GLN A 136 -4.65 -36.42 6.40
C GLN A 136 -5.01 -37.38 7.55
N SER A 137 -5.98 -37.01 8.39
CA SER A 137 -6.26 -37.72 9.65
C SER A 137 -7.38 -38.77 9.60
N GLY A 138 -8.09 -38.96 8.47
CA GLY A 138 -9.11 -40.01 8.39
C GLY A 138 -9.87 -40.07 7.07
N ASP A 139 -10.22 -41.28 6.64
CA ASP A 139 -10.95 -41.65 5.43
C ASP A 139 -12.03 -40.65 5.01
N GLY A 140 -11.81 -39.97 3.87
CA GLY A 140 -12.74 -39.81 2.74
C GLY A 140 -14.17 -39.26 2.92
N GLU A 141 -14.70 -39.07 4.12
CA GLU A 141 -16.03 -38.53 4.38
C GLU A 141 -15.90 -37.29 5.25
N LEU A 142 -16.16 -36.14 4.63
CA LEU A 142 -16.36 -34.89 5.35
C LEU A 142 -17.59 -35.05 6.24
N ASP A 143 -17.35 -35.23 7.54
CA ASP A 143 -18.40 -35.34 8.54
C ASP A 143 -19.28 -34.08 8.50
N GLN A 144 -20.54 -34.25 8.09
CA GLN A 144 -21.50 -33.16 7.94
C GLN A 144 -21.68 -32.40 9.26
N ASP A 145 -21.48 -33.04 10.41
CA ASP A 145 -21.56 -32.39 11.71
C ASP A 145 -20.36 -31.46 11.96
N ALA A 146 -19.16 -31.85 11.52
CA ALA A 146 -17.97 -30.99 11.57
C ALA A 146 -18.12 -29.77 10.66
N LEU A 147 -18.69 -29.96 9.46
CA LEU A 147 -18.97 -28.88 8.53
C LEU A 147 -20.04 -27.91 9.07
N MET A 148 -21.11 -28.43 9.69
CA MET A 148 -22.17 -27.66 10.33
C MET A 148 -21.66 -26.86 11.54
N GLN A 149 -20.77 -27.43 12.36
CA GLN A 149 -20.13 -26.71 13.46
C GLN A 149 -19.19 -25.60 12.97
N MET A 150 -18.48 -25.84 11.87
CA MET A 150 -17.59 -24.85 11.26
C MET A 150 -18.40 -23.69 10.64
N MET A 151 -19.52 -23.99 9.97
CA MET A 151 -20.46 -22.98 9.48
C MET A 151 -21.14 -22.20 10.61
N GLY A 152 -21.49 -22.87 11.71
CA GLY A 152 -22.06 -22.23 12.90
C GLY A 152 -21.11 -21.23 13.55
N SER A 153 -19.81 -21.56 13.62
CA SER A 153 -18.78 -20.66 14.14
C SER A 153 -18.50 -19.49 13.19
N MET A 154 -18.54 -19.73 11.88
CA MET A 154 -18.37 -18.69 10.85
C MET A 154 -19.55 -17.70 10.85
N LEU A 155 -20.78 -18.18 10.98
CA LEU A 155 -21.99 -17.33 11.05
C LEU A 155 -22.07 -16.52 12.35
N LYS A 156 -21.49 -17.02 13.43
CA LYS A 156 -21.46 -16.33 14.73
C LYS A 156 -20.43 -15.19 14.79
N GLY A 157 -19.43 -15.21 13.90
CA GLY A 157 -18.42 -14.17 13.74
C GLY A 157 -18.80 -13.03 12.79
N LEU A 158 -19.92 -13.15 12.06
CA LEU A 158 -20.41 -12.08 11.21
C LEU A 158 -21.18 -11.05 12.04
N PRO A 159 -20.84 -9.75 11.95
CA PRO A 159 -21.56 -8.72 12.69
C PRO A 159 -23.01 -8.69 12.21
N LYS A 160 -23.95 -8.80 13.17
CA LYS A 160 -25.37 -8.58 12.88
C LYS A 160 -25.55 -7.12 12.48
N LYS A 161 -26.28 -6.90 11.38
CA LYS A 161 -26.63 -5.59 10.80
C LYS A 161 -26.99 -4.54 11.85
#